data_AF-A0A8X6T4Q8-F1
#
_entry.id   AF-A0A8X6T4Q8-F1
#
_cell.length_a   1.000
_cell.length_b   1.000
_cell.length_c   1.000
_cell.angle_alpha   90.00
_cell.angle_beta   90.00
_cell.angle_gamma   90.00
#
_symmetry.space_group_name_H-M   'P 1'
#
loop_
_entity.id
_entity.type
_entity.pdbx_description
1 polymer ?
#
loop_
_entity_poly.entity_id
_entity_poly.type
_entity_poly.pdbx_seq_one_letter_code
_entity_poly.pdbx_strand_id
1 'polypeptide(L)'
;MGDFNAKHKSWNPHSRSNSCGTQLYNFTKNCGYLISAPTEPTTVPRNARRPAILDFAVSCGINKILVETHADLSSDHNPVQFITETNTKPYTHNCTVFTN
;
A
#
# COMPACT_ATOMS: atom_id res chain seq x y z
N MET A 1 -6.07 -2.25 4.70
CA MET A 1 -5.05 -3.10 4.03
C MET A 1 -5.76 -3.81 2.90
N GLY A 2 -5.11 -4.03 1.76
CA GLY A 2 -5.72 -4.69 0.60
C GLY A 2 -5.32 -4.04 -0.71
N ASP A 3 -6.04 -4.37 -1.79
CA ASP A 3 -5.83 -3.86 -3.14
C ASP A 3 -6.36 -2.43 -3.29
N PHE A 4 -5.44 -1.48 -3.52
CA PHE A 4 -5.78 -0.08 -3.78
C PHE A 4 -5.86 0.26 -5.27
N ASN A 5 -5.39 -0.64 -6.15
CA ASN A 5 -5.22 -0.42 -7.58
C ASN A 5 -4.50 0.92 -7.91
N ALA A 6 -3.59 1.31 -7.01
CA ALA A 6 -2.90 2.60 -7.01
C ALA A 6 -1.40 2.39 -7.19
N LYS A 7 -0.79 3.15 -8.11
CA LYS A 7 0.63 3.06 -8.43
C LYS A 7 1.32 4.35 -8.07
N HIS A 8 2.41 4.28 -7.31
CA HIS A 8 3.24 5.44 -7.01
C HIS A 8 4.68 5.03 -6.71
N LYS A 9 5.63 5.89 -7.09
CA LYS A 9 7.07 5.64 -6.92
C LYS A 9 7.51 5.46 -5.46
N SER A 10 6.73 5.95 -4.50
CA SER A 10 7.08 5.85 -3.08
C SER A 10 6.91 4.44 -2.50
N TRP A 11 6.06 3.60 -3.10
CA TRP A 11 5.90 2.18 -2.69
C TRP A 11 6.30 1.19 -3.77
N ASN A 12 6.40 1.62 -5.03
CA ASN A 12 6.99 0.84 -6.11
C ASN A 12 7.89 1.74 -6.96
N PRO A 13 9.21 1.84 -6.65
CA PRO A 13 10.13 2.74 -7.31
C PRO A 13 10.23 2.58 -8.84
N HIS A 14 9.96 1.36 -9.33
CA HIS A 14 10.04 1.01 -10.75
C HIS A 14 8.75 1.28 -11.52
N SER A 15 7.66 1.66 -10.84
CA SER A 15 6.37 1.94 -11.46
C SER A 15 6.20 3.43 -11.81
N ARG A 16 5.45 3.70 -12.89
CA ARG A 16 4.91 5.04 -13.15
C ARG A 16 3.77 5.32 -12.18
N SER A 17 3.76 6.50 -11.57
CA SER A 17 2.63 6.93 -10.73
C SER A 17 1.37 7.16 -11.57
N ASN A 18 0.20 6.74 -11.07
CA ASN A 18 -1.11 7.05 -11.65
C ASN A 18 -1.87 8.07 -10.79
N SER A 19 -3.00 8.59 -11.28
CA SER A 19 -3.82 9.59 -10.58
C SER A 19 -4.25 9.12 -9.19
N CYS A 20 -4.76 7.88 -9.08
CA CYS A 20 -5.13 7.28 -7.81
C CYS A 20 -3.95 7.20 -6.83
N GLY A 21 -2.76 6.82 -7.31
CA GLY A 21 -1.56 6.76 -6.49
C GLY A 21 -1.08 8.13 -6.01
N THR A 22 -1.14 9.16 -6.87
CA THR A 22 -0.82 10.54 -6.46
C THR A 22 -1.82 11.06 -5.43
N GLN A 23 -3.12 10.82 -5.61
CA GLN A 23 -4.15 11.24 -4.65
C GLN A 23 -3.97 10.53 -3.30
N LEU A 24 -3.76 9.22 -3.30
CA LEU A 24 -3.51 8.44 -2.09
C LEU A 24 -2.22 8.87 -1.39
N TYR A 25 -1.14 9.10 -2.13
CA TYR A 25 0.11 9.60 -1.58
C TYR A 25 -0.06 10.98 -0.91
N ASN A 26 -0.76 11.90 -1.57
CA ASN A 26 -1.02 13.24 -1.01
C ASN A 26 -1.92 13.16 0.23
N PHE A 27 -2.99 12.36 0.18
CA PHE A 27 -3.87 12.14 1.33
C PHE A 27 -3.10 11.60 2.53
N THR A 28 -2.29 10.56 2.34
CA THR A 28 -1.53 9.96 3.43
C THR A 28 -0.50 10.91 4.01
N LYS A 29 0.22 11.65 3.16
CA LYS A 29 1.17 12.68 3.58
C LYS A 29 0.50 13.81 4.37
N ASN A 30 -0.65 14.31 3.89
CA ASN A 30 -1.33 15.46 4.50
C ASN A 30 -2.06 15.10 5.79
N CYS A 31 -2.61 13.89 5.87
CA CYS A 31 -3.29 13.37 7.05
C CYS A 31 -2.41 12.40 7.84
N GLY A 32 -1.08 12.50 7.83
CA GLY A 32 -0.20 11.75 8.76
C GLY A 32 -0.34 10.22 8.74
N TYR A 33 -0.84 9.62 7.67
CA TYR A 33 -0.91 8.17 7.50
C TYR A 33 0.41 7.61 6.97
N LEU A 34 0.74 6.38 7.36
CA LEU A 34 1.90 5.64 6.89
C LEU A 34 1.48 4.59 5.86
N ILE A 35 2.20 4.57 4.73
CA ILE A 35 2.12 3.51 3.72
C ILE A 35 3.15 2.44 4.06
N SER A 36 2.68 1.21 4.21
CA SER A 36 3.51 0.01 4.41
C SER A 36 3.28 -0.93 3.25
N ALA A 37 4.29 -1.09 2.39
CA ALA A 37 4.23 -1.90 1.19
C ALA A 37 5.34 -2.97 1.22
N PRO A 38 5.13 -4.13 0.57
CA PRO A 38 6.16 -5.14 0.43
C PRO A 38 7.28 -4.65 -0.50
N THR A 39 8.42 -5.33 -0.48
CA THR A 39 9.51 -5.08 -1.45
C THR A 39 9.28 -5.78 -2.79
N GLU A 40 8.50 -6.86 -2.78
CA GLU A 40 8.18 -7.67 -3.96
C GLU A 40 6.81 -7.32 -4.57
N PRO A 41 6.61 -7.52 -5.89
CA PRO A 41 5.32 -7.26 -6.53
C PRO A 41 4.19 -8.17 -6.01
N THR A 42 3.07 -7.55 -5.66
CA THR A 42 1.83 -8.25 -5.25
C THR A 42 1.01 -8.73 -6.43
N THR A 43 1.30 -8.21 -7.62
CA THR A 43 0.70 -8.66 -8.88
C THR A 43 1.81 -9.07 -9.84
N VAL A 44 1.69 -10.27 -10.38
CA VAL A 44 2.59 -10.84 -11.38
C VAL A 44 1.72 -11.39 -12.51
N PRO A 45 1.20 -10.50 -13.37
CA PRO A 45 0.26 -10.91 -14.41
C PRO A 45 0.94 -11.84 -15.42
N ARG A 46 0.23 -12.89 -15.86
CA ARG A 46 0.74 -13.85 -16.86
C ARG A 46 0.89 -13.28 -18.28
N ASN A 47 0.43 -12.05 -18.52
CA ASN A 47 0.52 -11.36 -19.81
C ASN A 47 1.65 -10.31 -19.82
N ALA A 48 1.79 -9.55 -20.91
CA ALA A 48 2.85 -8.54 -21.06
C ALA A 48 2.72 -7.31 -20.11
N ARG A 49 1.79 -7.32 -19.14
CA ARG A 49 1.71 -6.26 -18.13
C ARG A 49 2.89 -6.38 -17.17
N ARG A 50 3.35 -5.23 -16.67
CA ARG A 50 4.44 -5.19 -15.69
C ARG A 50 3.93 -5.57 -14.30
N PRO A 51 4.72 -6.34 -13.52
CA PRO A 51 4.44 -6.56 -12.10
C PRO A 51 4.27 -5.24 -11.35
N ALA A 52 3.36 -5.22 -10.39
CA ALA A 52 3.07 -4.04 -9.59
C ALA A 52 2.80 -4.40 -8.12
N ILE A 53 2.95 -3.39 -7.26
CA ILE A 53 2.57 -3.46 -5.85
C ILE A 53 1.28 -2.67 -5.75
N LEU A 54 0.17 -3.39 -5.61
CA LEU A 54 -1.19 -2.84 -5.51
C LEU A 54 -1.82 -3.16 -4.16
N ASP A 55 -1.36 -4.25 -3.52
CA ASP A 55 -1.80 -4.71 -2.22
C ASP A 55 -0.83 -4.22 -1.14
N PHE A 56 -1.29 -3.34 -0.28
CA PHE A 56 -0.47 -2.80 0.81
C PHE A 56 -1.32 -2.33 1.98
N ALA A 57 -0.68 -1.77 3.01
CA ALA A 57 -1.37 -1.22 4.16
C ALA A 57 -1.19 0.30 4.24
N VAL A 58 -2.30 0.97 4.58
CA VAL A 58 -2.31 2.36 5.01
C VAL A 58 -2.72 2.36 6.47
N SER A 59 -1.93 2.99 7.32
CA SER A 59 -2.05 2.92 8.78
C SER A 59 -1.94 4.29 9.40
N CYS A 60 -2.56 4.45 10.56
CA CYS A 60 -2.52 5.67 11.35
C CYS A 60 -2.44 5.27 12.82
N GLY A 61 -1.56 5.94 13.57
CA GLY A 61 -1.46 5.73 15.01
C GLY A 61 -0.87 4.40 15.47
N ILE A 62 -0.45 3.56 14.54
CA ILE A 62 0.28 2.32 14.80
C ILE A 62 1.64 2.38 14.11
N ASN A 63 2.60 1.62 14.63
CA ASN A 63 3.89 1.46 13.99
C ASN A 63 3.74 0.85 12.60
N LYS A 64 4.79 1.02 11.78
CA LYS A 64 4.85 0.48 10.42
C LYS A 64 4.48 -1.02 10.44
N ILE A 65 3.54 -1.38 9.57
CA ILE A 65 3.11 -2.77 9.39
C ILE A 65 4.17 -3.46 8.53
N LEU A 66 4.64 -4.64 8.94
CA LEU A 66 5.46 -5.46 8.06
C LEU A 66 4.54 -6.13 7.03
N VAL A 67 4.90 -6.01 5.76
CA VAL A 67 4.11 -6.52 4.64
C VAL A 67 4.98 -7.42 3.78
N GLU A 68 4.56 -8.66 3.61
CA GLU A 68 5.27 -9.68 2.86
C GLU A 68 4.39 -10.23 1.75
N THR A 69 5.01 -10.61 0.63
CA THR A 69 4.34 -11.17 -0.52
C THR A 69 4.81 -12.61 -0.72
N HIS A 70 3.86 -13.51 -0.93
CA HIS A 70 4.10 -14.94 -1.11
C HIS A 70 3.74 -15.36 -2.53
N ALA A 71 4.63 -16.04 -3.23
CA ALA A 71 4.36 -16.46 -4.60
C ALA A 71 3.27 -17.53 -4.64
N ASP A 72 2.14 -17.23 -5.29
CA ASP A 72 1.08 -18.19 -5.57
C ASP A 72 0.90 -18.31 -7.08
N LEU A 73 1.20 -19.50 -7.62
CA LEU A 73 1.27 -19.72 -9.05
C LEU A 73 -0.11 -19.81 -9.71
N SER A 74 -1.21 -19.80 -8.95
CA SER A 74 -2.56 -20.00 -9.48
C SER A 74 -3.28 -18.71 -9.90
N SER A 75 -2.90 -17.56 -9.32
CA SER A 75 -3.51 -16.23 -9.53
C SER A 75 -2.51 -15.24 -10.14
N ASP A 76 -3.01 -14.14 -10.74
CA ASP A 76 -2.17 -13.00 -11.11
C ASP A 76 -1.82 -12.11 -9.89
N HIS A 77 -2.52 -12.30 -8.75
CA HIS A 77 -2.20 -11.70 -7.46
C HIS A 77 -1.54 -12.72 -6.54
N ASN A 78 -0.41 -12.34 -5.95
CA ASN A 78 0.27 -13.07 -4.89
C ASN A 78 -0.41 -12.78 -3.54
N PRO A 79 -0.63 -13.79 -2.68
CA PRO A 79 -1.03 -13.59 -1.30
C PRO A 79 -0.11 -12.60 -0.58
N VAL A 80 -0.73 -11.73 0.24
CA VAL A 80 -0.02 -10.72 1.02
C VAL A 80 -0.31 -10.91 2.50
N GLN A 81 0.75 -11.00 3.29
CA GLN A 81 0.69 -11.11 4.74
C GLN A 81 0.97 -9.75 5.38
N PHE A 82 0.11 -9.36 6.31
CA PHE A 82 0.25 -8.14 7.10
C PHE A 82 0.52 -8.49 8.55
N ILE A 83 1.64 -8.01 9.10
CA ILE A 83 2.07 -8.30 10.45
C ILE A 83 2.10 -7.00 11.25
N THR A 84 1.35 -6.98 12.34
CA THR A 84 1.21 -5.82 13.23
C THR A 84 1.53 -6.19 14.66
N GLU A 85 2.27 -5.34 15.36
CA GLU A 85 2.40 -5.45 16.80
C GLU A 85 1.16 -4.87 17.48
N THR A 86 0.63 -5.56 18.48
CA THR A 86 -0.60 -5.15 19.18
C THR A 86 -0.35 -4.16 20.32
N ASN A 87 0.92 -3.86 20.63
CA ASN A 87 1.29 -3.02 21.77
C ASN A 87 1.35 -1.52 21.42
N THR A 88 0.40 -1.04 20.64
CA THR A 88 0.30 0.37 20.22
C THR A 88 -0.87 1.04 20.94
N LYS A 89 -0.66 2.25 21.46
CA LYS A 89 -1.71 3.05 22.11
C LYS A 89 -2.83 3.38 21.10
N PRO A 90 -4.10 3.40 21.52
CA PRO A 90 -5.19 3.86 20.65
C PRO A 90 -4.95 5.32 20.25
N TYR A 91 -5.05 5.59 18.95
CA TYR A 91 -4.73 6.89 18.37
C TYR A 91 -5.99 7.60 17.87
N THR A 92 -6.09 8.90 18.15
CA THR A 92 -7.13 9.81 17.65
C THR A 92 -6.58 10.69 16.53
N HIS A 93 -7.22 10.63 15.35
CA HIS A 93 -6.74 11.31 14.14
C HIS A 93 -7.59 12.53 13.75
N ASN A 94 -6.94 13.69 13.56
CA ASN A 94 -7.55 14.89 12.99
C ASN A 94 -7.13 15.01 11.51
N CYS A 95 -7.96 14.52 10.58
CA CYS A 95 -7.73 14.70 9.14
C CYS A 95 -8.50 15.92 8.65
N THR A 96 -7.80 16.88 8.04
CA THR A 96 -8.43 18.00 7.31
C THR A 96 -8.77 17.49 5.92
N VAL A 97 -10.03 17.16 5.68
CA VAL A 97 -10.52 16.70 4.38
C VAL A 97 -10.47 17.88 3.41
N PHE A 98 -9.73 17.75 2.30
CA PHE A 98 -9.78 18.73 1.21
C PHE A 98 -11.08 18.51 0.44
N THR A 99 -12.03 19.44 0.57
CA THR A 99 -13.18 19.55 -0.34
C THR A 99 -12.72 20.30 -1.59
N ASN A 100 -12.98 19.74 -2.76
CA ASN A 100 -12.84 20.43 -4.05
C ASN A 100 -13.84 21.58 -4.18
#